data_AF-A0A0S8H7R4-F1
#
_entry.id   AF-A0A0S8H7R4-F1
#
_cell.length_a   1.000
_cell.length_b   1.000
_cell.length_c   1.000
_cell.angle_alpha   90.00
_cell.angle_beta   90.00
_cell.angle_gamma   90.00
#
_symmetry.space_group_name_H-M   'P 1'
#
loop_
_entity.id
_entity.type
_entity.pdbx_description
1 polymer ?
#
loop_
_entity_poly.entity_id
_entity_poly.type
_entity_poly.pdbx_seq_one_letter_code
_entity_poly.pdbx_strand_id
1 'polypeptide(L)'
;MRNSPEHLPEEPTDLPDVHMNRRTKICLWVIVLGLANFLAYSVAYFSLPGEAIHGHISREPSPGADRLHYYLLNKGGDVEVTWRVWIYSAVHSSTIPVTVAAVLLAMLTVAKDRIVSSMRSSAVRGREFITLLAMVVGATSIVWMAWFLRVIIGHLLEPLPL
;
A
#
# COMPACT_ATOMS: atom_id res chain seq x y z
N MET A 1 32.56 -8.90 67.79
CA MET A 1 32.51 -8.13 66.55
C MET A 1 31.67 -8.91 65.55
N ARG A 2 30.45 -8.44 65.29
CA ARG A 2 29.44 -9.13 64.48
C ARG A 2 29.33 -8.34 63.17
N ASN A 3 29.80 -8.92 62.06
CA ASN A 3 29.68 -8.30 60.74
C ASN A 3 28.20 -8.27 60.36
N SER A 4 27.60 -7.08 60.36
CA SER A 4 26.29 -6.87 59.75
C SER A 4 26.44 -6.93 58.23
N PRO A 5 25.63 -7.72 57.52
CA PRO A 5 25.66 -7.76 56.07
C PRO A 5 25.16 -6.41 55.51
N GLU A 6 25.97 -5.78 54.66
CA GLU A 6 25.58 -4.63 53.84
C GLU A 6 24.38 -5.02 52.97
N HIS A 7 23.23 -4.43 53.29
CA HIS A 7 22.03 -4.53 52.47
C HIS A 7 22.21 -3.57 51.29
N LEU A 8 22.59 -4.11 50.13
CA LEU A 8 22.66 -3.34 48.90
C LEU A 8 21.24 -2.89 48.51
N PRO A 9 21.01 -1.59 48.25
CA PRO A 9 19.71 -1.11 47.83
C PRO A 9 19.36 -1.72 46.47
N GLU A 10 18.19 -2.35 46.36
CA GLU A 10 17.63 -2.76 45.07
C GLU A 10 17.45 -1.52 44.20
N GLU A 11 18.24 -1.43 43.12
CA GLU A 11 18.10 -0.38 42.11
C GLU A 11 16.75 -0.56 41.42
N PRO A 12 15.80 0.38 41.56
CA PRO A 12 14.50 0.26 40.93
C PRO A 12 14.73 0.28 39.42
N THR A 13 14.54 -0.88 38.77
CA THR A 13 14.61 -1.04 37.32
C THR A 13 13.34 -0.47 36.71
N ASP A 14 13.13 0.84 36.88
CA ASP A 14 12.01 1.58 36.33
C ASP A 14 12.35 1.87 34.86
N LEU A 15 12.21 0.84 34.02
CA LEU A 15 12.31 1.01 32.57
C LEU A 15 11.24 2.01 32.17
N PRO A 16 11.60 3.16 31.57
CA PRO A 16 10.64 4.19 31.27
C PRO A 16 9.57 3.60 30.36
N ASP A 17 8.34 3.58 30.87
CA ASP A 17 7.19 3.08 30.14
C ASP A 17 7.03 4.00 28.91
N VAL A 18 7.50 3.53 27.74
CA VAL A 18 7.47 4.30 26.49
C VAL A 18 6.02 4.34 26.03
N HIS A 19 5.27 5.25 26.64
CA HIS A 19 3.86 5.44 26.37
C HIS A 19 3.72 6.09 25.00
N MET A 20 3.65 5.24 23.98
CA MET A 20 3.62 5.68 22.59
C MET A 20 2.28 6.34 22.28
N ASN A 21 2.33 7.58 21.80
CA ASN A 21 1.13 8.33 21.41
C ASN A 21 0.26 7.51 20.43
N ARG A 22 -1.06 7.47 20.66
CA ARG A 22 -2.03 6.72 19.84
C ARG A 22 -1.89 7.02 18.34
N ARG A 23 -1.58 8.27 17.99
CA ARG A 23 -1.34 8.70 16.59
C ARG A 23 -0.13 7.99 15.97
N THR A 24 1.00 7.94 16.69
CA THR A 24 2.21 7.23 16.27
C THR A 24 1.94 5.73 16.11
N LYS A 25 1.18 5.14 17.05
CA LYS A 25 0.75 3.73 16.96
C LYS A 25 -0.07 3.47 15.70
N ILE A 26 -1.02 4.34 15.37
CA ILE A 26 -1.81 4.23 14.13
C ILE A 26 -0.92 4.35 12.89
N CYS A 27 -0.01 5.33 12.82
CA CYS A 27 0.90 5.47 11.69
C CYS A 27 1.78 4.24 11.50
N LEU A 28 2.32 3.67 12.58
CA LEU A 28 3.11 2.44 12.51
C LEU A 28 2.27 1.26 12.00
N TRP A 29 1.03 1.11 12.46
CA TRP A 29 0.12 0.10 11.92
C TRP A 29 -0.15 0.29 10.43
N VAL A 30 -0.35 1.52 9.96
CA VAL A 30 -0.52 1.82 8.53
C VAL A 30 0.73 1.44 7.73
N ILE A 31 1.93 1.76 8.24
CA ILE A 31 3.20 1.37 7.62
C ILE A 31 3.31 -0.16 7.53
N VAL A 32 3.06 -0.86 8.63
CA VAL A 32 3.12 -2.34 8.69
C VAL A 32 2.10 -2.96 7.73
N LEU A 33 0.86 -2.48 7.72
CA LEU A 33 -0.18 -2.97 6.82
C LEU A 33 0.17 -2.72 5.35
N GLY A 34 0.72 -1.56 5.02
CA GLY A 34 1.14 -1.27 3.65
C GLY A 34 2.37 -2.05 3.22
N LEU A 35 3.34 -2.30 4.10
CA LEU A 35 4.45 -3.22 3.84
C LEU A 35 3.96 -4.65 3.64
N ALA A 36 3.02 -5.11 4.47
CA ALA A 36 2.42 -6.43 4.32
C ALA A 36 1.66 -6.55 2.99
N ASN A 37 0.94 -5.50 2.57
CA ASN A 37 0.28 -5.47 1.27
C ASN A 37 1.30 -5.49 0.11
N PHE A 38 2.37 -4.71 0.20
CA PHE A 38 3.44 -4.71 -0.80
C PHE A 38 4.16 -6.07 -0.87
N LEU A 39 4.38 -6.73 0.27
CA LEU A 39 4.97 -8.06 0.32
C LEU A 39 4.02 -9.11 -0.29
N ALA A 40 2.73 -9.06 0.07
CA ALA A 40 1.71 -9.92 -0.54
C ALA A 40 1.66 -9.75 -2.05
N TYR A 41 1.74 -8.49 -2.53
CA TYR A 41 1.84 -8.18 -3.95
C TYR A 41 3.10 -8.77 -4.56
N SER A 42 4.27 -8.57 -3.94
CA SER A 42 5.54 -9.10 -4.46
C SER A 42 5.49 -10.61 -4.60
N VAL A 43 4.99 -11.33 -3.58
CA VAL A 43 4.83 -12.79 -3.61
C VAL A 43 3.80 -13.22 -4.68
N ALA A 44 2.66 -12.53 -4.76
CA ALA A 44 1.66 -12.79 -5.78
C ALA A 44 2.20 -12.53 -7.19
N TYR A 45 3.00 -11.47 -7.38
CA TYR A 45 3.63 -11.12 -8.65
C TYR A 45 4.66 -12.16 -9.08
N PHE A 46 5.41 -12.75 -8.15
CA PHE A 46 6.27 -13.89 -8.46
C PHE A 46 5.50 -15.16 -8.82
N SER A 47 4.27 -15.31 -8.31
CA SER A 47 3.46 -16.52 -8.48
C SER A 47 2.46 -16.43 -9.64
N LEU A 48 2.05 -15.22 -10.00
CA LEU A 48 1.09 -14.96 -11.06
C LEU A 48 1.83 -14.68 -12.36
N PRO A 49 1.33 -15.21 -13.49
CA PRO A 49 1.96 -14.96 -14.78
C PRO A 49 1.83 -13.49 -15.19
N GLY A 50 0.80 -12.76 -14.80
CA GLY A 50 0.59 -11.40 -15.30
C GLY A 50 -0.31 -10.53 -14.44
N GLU A 51 -0.62 -9.33 -14.94
CA GLU A 51 -1.49 -8.36 -14.27
C GLU A 51 -2.78 -8.14 -15.07
N ALA A 52 -3.92 -8.10 -14.37
CA ALA A 52 -5.23 -7.85 -14.99
C ALA A 52 -5.34 -6.46 -15.63
N ILE A 53 -4.57 -5.48 -15.14
CA ILE A 53 -4.56 -4.12 -15.69
C ILE A 53 -4.05 -4.06 -17.13
N HIS A 54 -3.18 -4.99 -17.50
CA HIS A 54 -2.63 -5.12 -18.84
C HIS A 54 -3.29 -6.26 -19.62
N GLY A 55 -4.15 -7.02 -18.96
CA GLY A 55 -4.93 -8.10 -19.56
C GLY A 55 -6.14 -7.58 -20.30
N HIS A 56 -6.99 -8.50 -20.74
CA HIS A 56 -8.25 -8.17 -21.39
C HIS A 56 -9.28 -9.29 -21.18
N ILE A 57 -10.53 -9.00 -21.53
CA ILE A 57 -11.61 -9.97 -21.53
C ILE A 57 -12.04 -10.13 -22.98
N SER A 58 -12.09 -11.36 -23.48
CA SER A 58 -12.54 -11.66 -24.83
C SER A 58 -13.86 -12.43 -24.81
N ARG A 59 -14.72 -12.14 -25.78
CA ARG A 59 -16.00 -12.83 -26.00
C ARG A 59 -15.88 -13.80 -27.18
N GLU A 60 -15.97 -15.09 -26.90
CA GLU A 60 -16.13 -16.12 -27.93
C GLU A 60 -17.63 -16.30 -28.22
N PRO A 61 -18.08 -16.06 -29.46
CA PRO A 61 -19.47 -16.33 -29.84
C PRO A 61 -19.70 -17.84 -29.86
N SER A 62 -20.55 -18.33 -28.95
CA SER A 62 -20.92 -19.75 -28.88
C SER A 62 -22.43 -19.92 -29.09
N PRO A 63 -22.89 -20.98 -29.79
CA PRO A 63 -24.31 -21.20 -30.02
C PRO A 63 -25.04 -21.51 -28.70
N GLY A 64 -25.62 -20.48 -28.08
CA GLY A 64 -26.45 -20.56 -26.88
C GLY A 64 -26.09 -19.53 -25.79
N ALA A 65 -24.81 -19.18 -25.64
CA ALA A 65 -24.36 -18.12 -24.75
C ALA A 65 -22.91 -17.73 -25.08
N ASP A 66 -22.62 -16.43 -25.09
CA ASP A 66 -21.25 -15.93 -25.25
C ASP A 66 -20.36 -16.46 -24.11
N ARG A 67 -19.21 -17.04 -24.46
CA ARG A 67 -18.19 -17.44 -23.49
C ARG A 67 -17.23 -16.29 -23.26
N LEU A 68 -17.03 -15.92 -21.99
CA LEU A 68 -16.05 -14.92 -21.58
C LEU A 68 -14.74 -15.61 -21.22
N HIS A 69 -13.68 -15.22 -21.93
CA HIS A 69 -12.30 -15.62 -21.65
C HIS A 69 -11.58 -14.46 -20.97
N TYR A 70 -10.89 -14.75 -19.88
CA TYR A 70 -10.20 -13.74 -19.08
C TYR A 70 -8.70 -13.93 -19.26
N TYR A 71 -8.00 -12.90 -19.74
CA TYR A 71 -6.57 -12.97 -20.00
C TYR A 71 -5.80 -12.05 -19.05
N LEU A 72 -4.64 -12.50 -18.59
CA LEU A 72 -3.62 -11.69 -17.93
C LEU A 72 -2.41 -11.56 -18.87
N LEU A 73 -1.82 -10.37 -18.95
CA LEU A 73 -0.62 -10.17 -19.76
C LEU A 73 0.64 -10.58 -18.99
N ASN A 74 1.39 -11.56 -19.51
CA ASN A 74 2.65 -12.07 -18.97
C ASN A 74 3.80 -11.89 -19.97
N LYS A 75 4.80 -11.05 -19.66
CA LYS A 75 6.11 -10.99 -20.37
C LYS A 75 6.04 -11.15 -21.91
N GLY A 76 5.03 -10.55 -22.55
CA GLY A 76 4.84 -10.58 -24.00
C GLY A 76 3.79 -11.56 -24.55
N GLY A 77 3.02 -12.24 -23.71
CA GLY A 77 1.92 -13.10 -24.15
C GLY A 77 0.72 -13.11 -23.19
N ASP A 78 -0.45 -13.40 -23.73
CA ASP A 78 -1.70 -13.50 -22.97
C ASP A 78 -1.83 -14.89 -22.33
N VAL A 79 -2.15 -14.91 -21.04
CA VAL A 79 -2.40 -16.14 -20.28
C VAL A 79 -3.87 -16.17 -19.87
N GLU A 80 -4.59 -17.18 -20.36
CA GLU A 80 -5.97 -17.40 -19.97
C GLU A 80 -6.06 -17.83 -18.51
N VAL A 81 -6.95 -17.20 -17.76
CA VAL A 81 -7.19 -17.47 -16.34
C VAL A 81 -8.68 -17.57 -16.05
N THR A 82 -9.02 -18.09 -14.88
CA THR A 82 -10.40 -18.07 -14.40
C THR A 82 -10.82 -16.66 -14.00
N TRP A 83 -12.13 -16.36 -14.08
CA TRP A 83 -12.69 -15.06 -13.67
C TRP A 83 -12.29 -14.65 -12.25
N ARG A 84 -12.15 -15.63 -11.33
CA ARG A 84 -11.77 -15.38 -9.94
C ARG A 84 -10.35 -14.83 -9.82
N VAL A 85 -9.43 -15.41 -10.60
CA VAL A 85 -8.02 -14.98 -10.63
C VAL A 85 -7.93 -13.60 -11.26
N TRP A 86 -8.71 -13.33 -12.31
CA TRP A 86 -8.76 -12.01 -12.94
C TRP A 86 -9.28 -10.93 -11.99
N ILE A 87 -10.42 -11.16 -11.33
CA ILE A 87 -10.98 -10.21 -10.36
C ILE A 87 -10.05 -10.01 -9.16
N TYR A 88 -9.46 -11.09 -8.63
CA TYR A 88 -8.48 -11.00 -7.57
C TYR A 88 -7.31 -10.10 -7.98
N SER A 89 -6.73 -10.32 -9.17
CA SER A 89 -5.64 -9.50 -9.70
C SER A 89 -6.08 -8.04 -9.87
N ALA A 90 -7.26 -7.78 -10.44
CA ALA A 90 -7.79 -6.43 -10.64
C ALA A 90 -7.98 -5.68 -9.31
N VAL A 91 -8.64 -6.30 -8.33
CA VAL A 91 -8.86 -5.72 -7.00
C VAL A 91 -7.52 -5.51 -6.29
N HIS A 92 -6.64 -6.50 -6.31
CA HIS A 92 -5.37 -6.41 -5.62
C HIS A 92 -4.48 -5.30 -6.21
N SER A 93 -4.35 -5.23 -7.54
CA SER A 93 -3.60 -4.15 -8.21
C SER A 93 -4.18 -2.77 -7.91
N SER A 94 -5.52 -2.64 -7.84
CA SER A 94 -6.17 -1.37 -7.48
C SER A 94 -5.83 -0.91 -6.05
N THR A 95 -5.50 -1.81 -5.13
CA THR A 95 -5.15 -1.45 -3.74
C THR A 95 -3.74 -0.88 -3.60
N ILE A 96 -2.89 -1.04 -4.60
CA ILE A 96 -1.47 -0.63 -4.53
C ILE A 96 -1.33 0.89 -4.43
N PRO A 97 -1.93 1.73 -5.32
CA PRO A 97 -1.83 3.18 -5.20
C PRO A 97 -2.32 3.72 -3.86
N VAL A 98 -3.37 3.12 -3.28
CA VAL A 98 -3.92 3.52 -1.98
C VAL A 98 -2.98 3.14 -0.84
N THR A 99 -2.48 1.91 -0.82
CA THR A 99 -1.58 1.45 0.24
C THR A 99 -0.23 2.17 0.20
N VAL A 100 0.34 2.39 -0.99
CA VAL A 100 1.56 3.20 -1.16
C VAL A 100 1.35 4.62 -0.65
N ALA A 101 0.24 5.28 -1.01
CA ALA A 101 -0.06 6.62 -0.53
C ALA A 101 -0.25 6.67 0.99
N ALA A 102 -0.97 5.71 1.56
CA ALA A 102 -1.17 5.59 3.00
C ALA A 102 0.17 5.43 3.74
N VAL A 103 1.08 4.59 3.22
CA VAL A 103 2.42 4.40 3.77
C VAL A 103 3.24 5.68 3.69
N LEU A 104 3.24 6.37 2.54
CA LEU A 104 3.96 7.63 2.36
C LEU A 104 3.46 8.71 3.32
N LEU A 105 2.14 8.84 3.48
CA LEU A 105 1.54 9.79 4.43
C LEU A 105 1.83 9.42 5.90
N ALA A 106 1.84 8.13 6.23
CA ALA A 106 2.19 7.67 7.57
C ALA A 106 3.67 7.94 7.87
N MET A 107 4.58 7.66 6.93
CA MET A 107 5.99 7.98 7.06
C MET A 107 6.23 9.48 7.18
N LEU A 108 5.52 10.29 6.39
CA LEU A 108 5.56 11.75 6.50
C LEU A 108 5.11 12.23 7.88
N THR A 109 4.06 11.61 8.44
CA THR A 109 3.55 11.93 9.77
C THR A 109 4.56 11.59 10.87
N VAL A 110 5.27 10.47 10.75
CA VAL A 110 6.32 10.07 11.69
C VAL A 110 7.57 10.96 11.54
N ALA A 111 7.94 11.31 10.30
CA ALA A 111 9.12 12.13 10.01
C ALA A 111 8.91 13.62 10.28
N LYS A 112 7.66 14.08 10.46
CA LYS A 112 7.30 15.50 10.53
C LYS A 112 8.14 16.30 11.53
N ASP A 113 8.42 15.74 12.72
CA ASP A 113 9.09 16.47 13.79
C ASP A 113 10.58 16.66 13.46
N ARG A 114 11.19 15.64 12.83
CA ARG A 114 12.56 15.74 12.29
C ARG A 114 12.64 16.75 11.15
N ILE A 115 11.69 16.71 10.21
CA ILE A 115 11.62 17.65 9.07
C ILE A 115 11.45 19.10 9.56
N VAL A 116 10.52 19.35 10.49
CA VAL A 116 10.32 20.69 11.06
C VAL A 116 11.57 21.17 11.80
N SER A 117 12.25 20.27 12.52
CA SER A 117 13.48 20.63 13.24
C SER A 117 14.64 20.99 12.31
N SER A 118 14.77 20.33 11.15
CA SER A 118 15.83 20.60 10.18
C SER A 118 15.57 21.85 9.33
N MET A 119 14.30 22.24 9.16
CA MET A 119 13.89 23.39 8.35
C MET A 119 13.94 24.74 9.08
N ARG A 120 14.54 24.84 10.27
CA ARG A 120 14.59 26.10 11.05
C ARG A 120 15.20 27.30 10.31
N SER A 121 16.00 27.10 9.25
CA SER A 121 16.63 28.19 8.48
C SER A 121 16.07 28.37 7.07
N SER A 122 15.01 27.66 6.66
CA SER A 122 14.44 27.81 5.32
C SER A 122 13.30 28.82 5.30
N ALA A 123 13.16 29.59 4.21
CA ALA A 123 12.11 30.59 4.03
C ALA A 123 10.68 30.02 4.09
N VAL A 124 10.51 28.72 3.85
CA VAL A 124 9.22 28.02 3.92
C VAL A 124 9.00 27.46 5.32
N ARG A 125 7.84 27.75 5.91
CA ARG A 125 7.44 27.22 7.21
C ARG A 125 7.30 25.70 7.08
N GLY A 126 8.06 24.91 7.85
CA GLY A 126 8.09 23.44 7.69
C GLY A 126 6.71 22.75 7.72
N ARG A 127 5.72 23.37 8.38
CA ARG A 127 4.31 22.91 8.35
C ARG A 127 3.68 23.02 6.95
N GLU A 128 3.93 24.09 6.22
CA GLU A 128 3.40 24.28 4.85
C GLU A 128 4.01 23.26 3.88
N PHE A 129 5.31 23.00 4.02
CA PHE A 129 6.00 21.98 3.23
C PHE A 129 5.41 20.58 3.43
N ILE A 130 5.17 20.18 4.68
CA ILE A 130 4.54 18.88 4.99
C ILE A 130 3.13 18.79 4.39
N THR A 131 2.33 19.85 4.52
CA THR A 131 0.98 19.88 3.94
C THR A 131 1.02 19.78 2.42
N LEU A 132 1.95 20.48 1.76
CA LEU A 132 2.13 20.40 0.32
C LEU A 132 2.49 18.98 -0.12
N LEU A 133 3.44 18.34 0.56
CA LEU A 133 3.83 16.96 0.24
C LEU A 133 2.67 15.98 0.44
N ALA A 134 1.90 16.14 1.53
CA ALA A 134 0.71 15.33 1.77
C ALA A 134 -0.35 15.51 0.67
N MET A 135 -0.58 16.76 0.23
CA MET A 135 -1.49 17.09 -0.87
C MET A 135 -1.04 16.46 -2.18
N VAL A 136 0.25 16.51 -2.52
CA VAL A 136 0.81 15.90 -3.74
C VAL A 136 0.66 14.39 -3.72
N VAL A 137 0.99 13.74 -2.59
CA VAL A 137 0.83 12.28 -2.44
C VAL A 137 -0.64 11.87 -2.55
N GLY A 138 -1.54 12.61 -1.89
CA GLY A 138 -2.98 12.35 -1.95
C GLY A 138 -3.54 12.53 -3.35
N ALA A 139 -3.23 13.65 -4.01
CA ALA A 139 -3.72 13.96 -5.35
C ALA A 139 -3.24 12.95 -6.40
N THR A 140 -1.94 12.61 -6.39
CA THR A 140 -1.38 11.64 -7.35
C THR A 140 -1.97 10.24 -7.13
N SER A 141 -2.19 9.83 -5.88
CA SER A 141 -2.85 8.55 -5.56
C SER A 141 -4.30 8.50 -6.05
N ILE A 142 -5.07 9.57 -5.85
CA ILE A 142 -6.46 9.68 -6.33
C ILE A 142 -6.52 9.59 -7.86
N VAL A 143 -5.66 10.32 -8.56
CA VAL A 143 -5.60 10.29 -10.03
C VAL A 143 -5.26 8.89 -10.53
N TRP A 144 -4.24 8.25 -9.94
CA TRP A 144 -3.86 6.88 -10.30
C TRP A 144 -4.99 5.88 -10.04
N MET A 145 -5.66 5.97 -8.89
CA MET A 145 -6.80 5.11 -8.55
C MET A 145 -7.96 5.30 -9.54
N ALA A 146 -8.31 6.56 -9.86
CA ALA A 146 -9.38 6.85 -10.81
C ALA A 146 -9.06 6.29 -12.21
N TRP A 147 -7.81 6.40 -12.64
CA TRP A 147 -7.35 5.80 -13.89
C TRP A 147 -7.44 4.27 -13.87
N PHE A 148 -6.96 3.62 -12.80
CA PHE A 148 -7.07 2.15 -12.61
C PHE A 148 -8.52 1.67 -12.68
N LEU A 149 -9.42 2.34 -11.95
CA LEU A 149 -10.84 1.98 -11.95
C LEU A 149 -11.45 2.15 -13.33
N ARG A 150 -11.12 3.23 -14.04
CA ARG A 150 -11.60 3.45 -15.41
C ARG A 150 -11.16 2.32 -16.35
N VAL A 151 -9.90 1.88 -16.26
CA VAL A 151 -9.37 0.77 -17.07
C VAL A 151 -10.13 -0.52 -16.76
N ILE A 152 -10.22 -0.92 -15.48
CA ILE A 152 -10.91 -2.15 -15.07
C ILE A 152 -12.39 -2.15 -15.49
N ILE A 153 -13.08 -1.03 -15.28
CA ILE A 153 -14.48 -0.89 -15.70
C ILE A 153 -14.61 -0.99 -17.22
N GLY A 154 -13.68 -0.38 -17.98
CA GLY A 154 -13.63 -0.51 -19.43
C GLY A 154 -13.55 -1.96 -19.89
N HIS A 155 -12.64 -2.76 -19.31
CA HIS A 155 -12.53 -4.19 -19.64
C HIS A 155 -13.80 -4.98 -19.33
N LEU A 156 -14.54 -4.62 -18.27
CA LEU A 156 -15.78 -5.30 -17.89
C LEU A 156 -16.96 -4.94 -18.79
N LEU A 157 -17.03 -3.69 -19.26
CA LEU A 157 -18.14 -3.21 -20.08
C LEU A 157 -17.95 -3.51 -21.57
N GLU A 158 -16.71 -3.43 -22.06
CA GLU A 158 -16.37 -3.53 -23.48
C GLU A 158 -15.34 -4.65 -23.71
N PRO A 159 -15.71 -5.93 -23.55
CA PRO A 159 -14.81 -7.03 -23.85
C PRO A 159 -14.58 -7.14 -25.36
N LEU A 160 -13.35 -7.48 -25.72
CA LEU A 160 -12.91 -7.59 -27.11
C LEU A 160 -13.58 -8.81 -27.78
N PRO A 161 -13.87 -8.75 -29.08
CA PRO A 161 -14.21 -9.95 -29.83
C PRO A 161 -12.98 -10.87 -29.91
N LEU A 162 -13.20 -12.18 -29.72
CA LEU A 162 -12.17 -13.21 -29.87
C LEU A 162 -11.88 -13.50 -31.36
#